data_AF-A0A063Y1E8-F1
#
_entry.id   AF-A0A063Y1E8-F1
#
_cell.length_a   1.000
_cell.length_b   1.000
_cell.length_c   1.000
_cell.angle_alpha   90.00
_cell.angle_beta   90.00
_cell.angle_gamma   90.00
#
_symmetry.space_group_name_H-M   'P 1'
#
loop_
_entity.id
_entity.type
_entity.pdbx_description
1 polymer ?
#
loop_
_entity_poly.entity_id
_entity_poly.type
_entity_poly.pdbx_seq_one_letter_code
_entity_poly.pdbx_strand_id
1 'polypeptide(L)'
;MAIFDIEKDELLRLSDMQLEELIARLAEAEVAAHSYSPAWVNWSGSINAPDGGIDIHIQVPVEQLSTGFLTRSDTILQAKKHSMPKREITKEMLSGSQLSPTISEQAAKGGSYIIVSLADDCSPIMKKERLKAMRDAVNEDPNGGNIHLDFYDRSKLTQWLRQHPSIMLWVKGKLGQGLSGWQPYGAWSNPPQGVADTFISAPGVTITLPSRGEQKLCIEYAIQSMRNLIRSTNKAVRITGLSGVGKTRIVQALFDETVGVDALDRTIAVYVDAGANPDPSATAMLDRLIAEGRRAIMILDNCPSELHSLLASRISAAGEGVSLITVEYDIKDDKPQTTEVIHIEATGPEVAEQLLNRRFPNLGQNNARRIAAFADGNARVSLVIAERVENGESLAHLSDAQLFNRLFEQRNRPDENLREQVEILSLVYSFSVSDSENSQNELEVLGSILGHSHSQLFRSVQKLLGRTYCAEESAVESNITPRYCEQIGKIGT
;
A
#
# COMPACT_ATOMS: atom_id res chain seq x y z
N MET A 1 -9.10 -23.22 5.73
CA MET A 1 -8.16 -22.70 6.75
C MET A 1 -8.60 -21.28 7.08
N ALA A 2 -8.59 -20.85 8.35
CA ALA A 2 -9.05 -19.49 8.70
C ALA A 2 -8.12 -18.43 8.08
N ILE A 3 -8.70 -17.34 7.56
CA ILE A 3 -7.96 -16.33 6.78
C ILE A 3 -6.85 -15.68 7.63
N PHE A 4 -7.15 -15.34 8.89
CA PHE A 4 -6.21 -14.74 9.85
C PHE A 4 -5.72 -15.71 10.93
N ASP A 5 -5.39 -16.94 10.52
CA ASP A 5 -4.77 -17.90 11.43
C ASP A 5 -3.48 -18.46 10.84
N ILE A 6 -2.56 -18.80 11.73
CA ILE A 6 -1.25 -19.37 11.44
C ILE A 6 -0.89 -20.34 12.56
N GLU A 7 -0.36 -21.49 12.19
CA GLU A 7 0.11 -22.44 13.19
C GLU A 7 1.43 -21.94 13.75
N LYS A 8 1.60 -22.01 15.08
CA LYS A 8 2.76 -21.41 15.75
C LYS A 8 4.08 -21.94 15.19
N ASP A 9 4.13 -23.23 14.83
CA ASP A 9 5.34 -23.88 14.30
C ASP A 9 5.69 -23.45 12.88
N GLU A 10 4.75 -22.87 12.12
CA GLU A 10 5.04 -22.31 10.80
C GLU A 10 6.02 -21.13 10.88
N LEU A 11 6.01 -20.39 12.00
CA LEU A 11 6.91 -19.28 12.26
C LEU A 11 8.39 -19.72 12.33
N LEU A 12 8.68 -20.99 12.63
CA LEU A 12 10.07 -21.50 12.70
C LEU A 12 10.83 -21.39 11.37
N ARG A 13 10.12 -21.25 10.25
CA ARG A 13 10.71 -21.06 8.92
C ARG A 13 11.24 -19.65 8.68
N LEU A 14 10.96 -18.69 9.56
CA LEU A 14 11.47 -17.33 9.45
C LEU A 14 13.00 -17.31 9.60
N SER A 15 13.66 -16.46 8.82
CA SER A 15 15.06 -16.09 9.05
C SER A 15 15.19 -15.17 10.27
N ASP A 16 16.41 -15.00 10.78
CA ASP A 16 16.70 -14.09 11.90
C ASP A 16 16.22 -12.66 11.60
N MET A 17 16.55 -12.16 10.40
CA MET A 17 16.09 -10.85 9.90
C MET A 17 14.57 -10.77 9.76
N GLN A 18 13.89 -11.84 9.33
CA GLN A 18 12.43 -11.86 9.24
C GLN A 18 11.76 -11.90 10.62
N LEU A 19 12.38 -12.54 11.62
CA LEU A 19 11.90 -12.54 13.00
C LEU A 19 12.01 -11.14 13.61
N GLU A 20 13.14 -10.46 13.40
CA GLU A 20 13.33 -9.09 13.86
C GLU A 20 12.31 -8.14 13.22
N GLU A 21 12.14 -8.20 11.89
CA GLU A 21 11.14 -7.39 11.18
C GLU A 21 9.70 -7.71 11.66
N LEU A 22 9.39 -8.97 11.97
CA LEU A 22 8.10 -9.35 12.55
C LEU A 22 7.87 -8.66 13.89
N ILE A 23 8.84 -8.73 14.80
CA ILE A 23 8.73 -8.14 16.14
C ILE A 23 8.62 -6.62 16.05
N ALA A 24 9.41 -5.98 15.16
CA ALA A 24 9.33 -4.55 14.91
C ALA A 24 7.94 -4.13 14.42
N ARG A 25 7.39 -4.82 13.41
CA ARG A 25 6.03 -4.57 12.91
C ARG A 25 4.97 -4.74 13.99
N LEU A 26 5.10 -5.75 14.85
CA LEU A 26 4.17 -5.97 15.97
C LEU A 26 4.25 -4.85 17.00
N ALA A 27 5.47 -4.40 17.33
CA ALA A 27 5.68 -3.25 18.22
C ALA A 27 5.08 -1.96 17.64
N GLU A 28 5.29 -1.70 16.34
CA GLU A 28 4.67 -0.56 15.64
C GLU A 28 3.15 -0.60 15.74
N ALA A 29 2.53 -1.75 15.49
CA ALA A 29 1.08 -1.91 15.55
C ALA A 29 0.54 -1.75 16.97
N GLU A 30 1.29 -2.22 17.97
CA GLU A 30 0.94 -2.10 19.38
C GLU A 30 0.93 -0.63 19.82
N VAL A 31 1.96 0.12 19.43
CA VAL A 31 2.11 1.56 19.69
C VAL A 31 1.01 2.35 18.96
N ALA A 32 0.74 2.02 17.70
CA ALA A 32 -0.30 2.64 16.89
C ALA A 32 -1.72 2.41 17.42
N ALA A 33 -2.01 1.19 17.90
CA ALA A 33 -3.29 0.85 18.52
C ALA A 33 -3.58 1.71 19.77
N HIS A 34 -2.53 2.25 20.41
CA HIS A 34 -2.63 3.14 21.57
C HIS A 34 -2.47 4.63 21.20
N SER A 35 -2.71 4.99 19.94
CA SER A 35 -2.71 6.37 19.41
C SER A 35 -1.34 7.07 19.42
N TYR A 36 -0.26 6.30 19.36
CA TYR A 36 1.10 6.83 19.19
C TYR A 36 1.63 6.53 17.78
N SER A 37 2.60 7.33 17.33
CA SER A 37 3.22 7.11 16.02
C SER A 37 4.08 5.83 16.01
N PRO A 38 3.97 4.96 15.00
CA PRO A 38 4.93 3.89 14.71
C PRO A 38 6.40 4.35 14.70
N ALA A 39 6.67 5.62 14.37
CA ALA A 39 8.02 6.21 14.39
C ALA A 39 8.72 6.17 15.76
N TRP A 40 8.01 5.88 16.85
CA TRP A 40 8.60 5.66 18.17
C TRP A 40 9.24 4.26 18.33
N VAL A 41 9.21 3.43 17.29
CA VAL A 41 9.87 2.12 17.22
C VAL A 41 11.07 2.19 16.29
N ASN A 42 12.26 1.95 16.83
CA ASN A 42 13.53 1.91 16.10
C ASN A 42 14.03 0.47 16.02
N TRP A 43 14.55 0.04 14.87
CA TRP A 43 15.12 -1.30 14.69
C TRP A 43 16.16 -1.32 13.55
N SER A 44 17.07 -2.29 13.60
CA SER A 44 18.33 -2.27 12.83
C SER A 44 18.17 -2.30 11.31
N GLY A 45 17.02 -2.78 10.80
CA GLY A 45 16.68 -2.76 9.37
C GLY A 45 16.27 -1.39 8.81
N SER A 46 16.04 -0.39 9.67
CA SER A 46 15.57 0.95 9.27
C SER A 46 16.62 2.06 9.46
N ILE A 47 17.77 1.76 10.09
CA ILE A 47 18.81 2.74 10.44
C ILE A 47 20.19 2.07 10.30
N ASN A 48 21.06 2.58 9.43
CA ASN A 48 22.44 2.10 9.25
C ASN A 48 23.38 2.56 10.41
N ALA A 49 22.94 2.47 11.66
CA ALA A 49 23.72 2.86 12.83
C ALA A 49 24.19 1.62 13.62
N PRO A 50 25.42 1.63 14.17
CA PRO A 50 25.88 0.58 15.07
C PRO A 50 25.16 0.71 16.44
N ASP A 51 23.93 0.19 16.54
CA ASP A 51 23.04 0.36 17.70
C ASP A 51 23.39 -0.50 18.93
N GLY A 52 24.69 -0.74 19.17
CA GLY A 52 25.15 -1.38 20.41
C GLY A 52 24.60 -2.80 20.67
N GLY A 53 24.06 -3.47 19.63
CA GLY A 53 23.48 -4.82 19.72
C GLY A 53 21.99 -4.87 20.08
N ILE A 54 21.26 -3.75 20.01
CA ILE A 54 19.80 -3.73 20.20
C ILE A 54 19.10 -4.08 18.88
N ASP A 55 18.17 -5.02 18.92
CA ASP A 55 17.38 -5.38 17.75
C ASP A 55 16.20 -4.41 17.54
N ILE A 56 15.35 -4.20 18.57
CA ILE A 56 14.23 -3.25 18.55
C ILE A 56 14.18 -2.41 19.82
N HIS A 57 14.06 -1.09 19.68
CA HIS A 57 13.91 -0.13 20.77
C HIS A 57 12.65 0.72 20.59
N ILE A 58 11.79 0.71 21.61
CA ILE A 58 10.52 1.43 21.64
C ILE A 58 10.65 2.55 22.68
N GLN A 59 10.37 3.79 22.29
CA GLN A 59 10.44 4.95 23.19
C GLN A 59 9.23 5.85 23.01
N VAL A 60 8.12 5.53 23.67
CA VAL A 60 6.90 6.32 23.59
C VAL A 60 6.95 7.47 24.60
N PRO A 61 6.55 8.71 24.26
CA PRO A 61 6.65 9.88 25.14
C PRO A 61 5.53 9.91 26.21
N VAL A 62 5.41 8.85 27.00
CA VAL A 62 4.46 8.73 28.12
C VAL A 62 5.08 8.10 29.35
N GLU A 63 4.51 8.41 30.52
CA GLU A 63 5.01 7.87 31.79
C GLU A 63 4.74 6.37 31.95
N GLN A 64 3.59 5.90 31.47
CA GLN A 64 3.19 4.50 31.56
C GLN A 64 2.53 4.06 30.26
N LEU A 65 3.00 2.93 29.73
CA LEU A 65 2.42 2.23 28.59
C LEU A 65 2.17 0.80 29.04
N SER A 66 0.91 0.36 29.02
CA SER A 66 0.55 -1.03 29.35
C SER A 66 -0.48 -1.53 28.36
N THR A 67 -0.01 -2.33 27.41
CA THR A 67 -0.82 -2.83 26.30
C THR A 67 -1.13 -4.34 26.41
N GLY A 68 -0.52 -5.01 27.39
CA GLY A 68 -0.52 -6.47 27.53
C GLY A 68 0.62 -7.19 26.81
N PHE A 69 1.32 -6.48 25.90
CA PHE A 69 2.58 -6.90 25.27
C PHE A 69 3.73 -5.91 25.51
N LEU A 70 3.43 -4.64 25.79
CA LEU A 70 4.41 -3.65 26.22
C LEU A 70 3.98 -3.12 27.59
N THR A 71 4.91 -3.09 28.56
CA THR A 71 4.63 -2.71 29.96
C THR A 71 5.33 -1.42 30.40
N ARG A 72 6.28 -0.94 29.61
CA ARG A 72 7.01 0.32 29.84
C ARG A 72 7.07 1.10 28.54
N SER A 73 7.07 2.42 28.65
CA SER A 73 7.16 3.34 27.51
C SER A 73 8.54 3.31 26.84
N ASP A 74 9.59 3.02 27.60
CA ASP A 74 10.92 2.67 27.09
C ASP A 74 11.09 1.14 27.20
N THR A 75 11.12 0.44 26.07
CA THR A 75 11.21 -1.02 25.99
C THR A 75 12.20 -1.46 24.91
N ILE A 76 13.14 -2.33 25.29
CA ILE A 76 14.02 -3.03 24.36
C ILE A 76 13.49 -4.46 24.15
N LEU A 77 13.35 -4.87 22.88
CA LEU A 77 13.04 -6.24 22.49
C LEU A 77 14.26 -6.85 21.79
N GLN A 78 14.73 -7.99 22.29
CA GLN A 78 15.83 -8.75 21.69
C GLN A 78 15.26 -9.98 20.97
N ALA A 79 15.45 -10.06 19.66
CA ALA A 79 15.01 -11.15 18.81
C ALA A 79 16.03 -12.30 18.81
N LYS A 80 15.59 -13.51 19.13
CA LYS A 80 16.43 -14.72 19.10
C LYS A 80 15.73 -15.83 18.35
N LYS A 81 16.27 -16.22 17.20
CA LYS A 81 15.74 -17.36 16.44
C LYS A 81 15.87 -18.68 17.20
N HIS A 82 16.99 -18.86 17.90
CA HIS A 82 17.32 -20.08 18.64
C HIS A 82 16.76 -20.06 20.08
N SER A 83 16.78 -21.22 20.73
CA SER A 83 16.34 -21.37 22.12
C SER A 83 17.30 -20.63 23.03
N MET A 84 16.75 -20.02 24.07
CA MET A 84 17.47 -19.19 25.03
C MET A 84 17.46 -19.85 26.42
N PRO A 85 18.10 -21.01 26.63
CA PRO A 85 18.24 -21.59 27.97
C PRO A 85 19.07 -20.68 28.88
N LYS A 86 19.06 -20.95 30.19
CA LYS A 86 19.74 -20.12 31.21
C LYS A 86 21.14 -19.66 30.79
N ARG A 87 21.96 -20.58 30.25
CA ARG A 87 23.33 -20.29 29.81
C ARG A 87 23.39 -19.22 28.71
N GLU A 88 22.50 -19.31 27.72
CA GLU A 88 22.48 -18.35 26.60
C GLU A 88 21.88 -17.01 27.03
N ILE A 89 20.86 -17.00 27.90
CA ILE A 89 20.38 -15.76 28.53
C ILE A 89 21.50 -15.05 29.29
N THR A 90 22.27 -15.78 30.08
CA THR A 90 23.38 -15.18 30.84
C THR A 90 24.45 -14.61 29.91
N LYS A 91 24.81 -15.31 28.83
CA LYS A 91 25.77 -14.79 27.83
C LYS A 91 25.24 -13.58 27.08
N GLU A 92 23.95 -13.56 26.78
CA GLU A 92 23.30 -12.45 26.08
C GLU A 92 23.30 -11.18 26.93
N MET A 93 22.93 -11.32 28.21
CA MET A 93 22.77 -10.18 29.09
C MET A 93 24.09 -9.70 29.71
N LEU A 94 25.12 -10.54 29.79
CA LEU A 94 26.40 -10.21 30.42
C LEU A 94 27.53 -10.05 29.39
N SER A 95 28.23 -8.92 29.48
CA SER A 95 29.52 -8.71 28.82
C SER A 95 30.64 -9.17 29.76
N GLY A 96 30.97 -10.46 29.69
CA GLY A 96 31.90 -11.09 30.64
C GLY A 96 31.19 -11.38 31.97
N SER A 97 31.58 -10.68 33.03
CA SER A 97 30.94 -10.81 34.37
C SER A 97 30.04 -9.63 34.73
N GLN A 98 29.96 -8.60 33.88
CA GLN A 98 29.15 -7.41 34.13
C GLN A 98 27.95 -7.40 33.21
N LEU A 99 26.86 -6.79 33.68
CA LEU A 99 25.68 -6.54 32.87
C LEU A 99 26.06 -5.72 31.63
N SER A 100 25.50 -6.07 30.48
CA SER A 100 25.69 -5.32 29.24
C SER A 100 25.34 -3.83 29.48
N PRO A 101 26.18 -2.87 29.02
CA PRO A 101 25.95 -1.44 29.24
C PRO A 101 24.55 -0.99 28.82
N THR A 102 24.04 -1.53 27.72
CA THR A 102 22.70 -1.26 27.20
C THR A 102 21.60 -1.64 28.20
N ILE A 103 21.70 -2.83 28.82
CA ILE A 103 20.69 -3.30 29.78
C ILE A 103 20.82 -2.55 31.10
N SER A 104 22.05 -2.20 31.51
CA SER A 104 22.30 -1.35 32.69
C SER A 104 21.70 0.05 32.51
N GLU A 105 21.86 0.67 31.34
CA GLU A 105 21.22 1.96 31.01
C GLU A 105 19.70 1.84 31.02
N GLN A 106 19.16 0.76 30.46
CA GLN A 106 17.73 0.49 30.49
C GLN A 106 17.18 0.35 31.91
N ALA A 107 17.96 -0.27 32.80
CA ALA A 107 17.63 -0.37 34.21
C ALA A 107 17.67 0.99 34.92
N ALA A 108 18.66 1.83 34.62
CA ALA A 108 18.74 3.19 35.16
C ALA A 108 17.52 4.05 34.78
N LYS A 109 16.99 3.86 33.57
CA LYS A 109 15.77 4.53 33.07
C LYS A 109 14.47 3.94 33.63
N GLY A 110 14.51 2.77 34.27
CA GLY A 110 13.31 2.03 34.70
C GLY A 110 12.50 1.46 33.54
N GLY A 111 13.15 1.22 32.41
CA GLY A 111 12.55 0.68 31.20
C GLY A 111 12.30 -0.83 31.28
N SER A 112 11.95 -1.41 30.14
CA SER A 112 11.76 -2.87 29.97
C SER A 112 12.82 -3.47 29.05
N TYR A 113 13.22 -4.72 29.34
CA TYR A 113 14.03 -5.56 28.46
C TYR A 113 13.36 -6.92 28.31
N ILE A 114 13.00 -7.27 27.07
CA ILE A 114 12.25 -8.49 26.76
C ILE A 114 13.04 -9.31 25.74
N ILE A 115 13.27 -10.59 26.04
CA ILE A 115 13.83 -11.53 25.07
C ILE A 115 12.67 -12.24 24.36
N VAL A 116 12.68 -12.22 23.03
CA VAL A 116 11.72 -12.92 22.18
C VAL A 116 12.43 -14.10 21.52
N SER A 117 12.15 -15.32 21.96
CA SER A 117 12.72 -16.54 21.37
C SER A 117 11.71 -17.26 20.50
N LEU A 118 12.07 -17.47 19.23
CA LEU A 118 11.24 -18.19 18.27
C LEU A 118 11.31 -19.72 18.43
N ALA A 119 12.45 -20.28 18.82
CA ALA A 119 12.57 -21.73 19.00
C ALA A 119 11.96 -22.23 20.33
N ASP A 120 11.96 -21.39 21.37
CA ASP A 120 11.33 -21.76 22.64
C ASP A 120 9.80 -21.81 22.52
N ASP A 121 9.20 -22.81 23.17
CA ASP A 121 7.76 -22.96 23.41
C ASP A 121 7.62 -23.40 24.86
N CYS A 122 7.53 -22.42 25.76
CA CYS A 122 7.81 -22.63 27.17
C CYS A 122 6.56 -23.12 27.92
N SER A 123 6.73 -24.15 28.74
CA SER A 123 5.81 -24.39 29.84
C SER A 123 5.91 -23.25 30.88
N PRO A 124 4.91 -23.07 31.77
CA PRO A 124 4.99 -22.07 32.83
C PRO A 124 6.25 -22.18 33.71
N ILE A 125 6.74 -23.41 33.92
CA ILE A 125 7.97 -23.68 34.68
C ILE A 125 9.19 -23.17 33.89
N MET A 126 9.29 -23.52 32.61
CA MET A 126 10.38 -23.06 31.75
C MET A 126 10.42 -21.53 31.68
N LYS A 127 9.27 -20.87 31.48
CA LYS A 127 9.20 -19.40 31.46
C LYS A 127 9.69 -18.81 32.79
N LYS A 128 9.29 -19.39 33.93
CA LYS A 128 9.79 -18.96 35.25
C LYS A 128 11.31 -19.11 35.38
N GLU A 129 11.89 -20.17 34.83
CA GLU A 129 13.34 -20.37 34.80
C GLU A 129 14.05 -19.35 33.90
N ARG A 130 13.49 -19.03 32.72
CA ARG A 130 14.02 -17.97 31.83
C ARG A 130 14.04 -16.62 32.55
N LEU A 131 12.91 -16.23 33.14
CA LEU A 131 12.81 -14.98 33.90
C LEU A 131 13.73 -14.97 35.12
N LYS A 132 13.90 -16.10 35.81
CA LYS A 132 14.87 -16.20 36.89
C LYS A 132 16.28 -15.98 36.38
N ALA A 133 16.67 -16.57 35.25
CA ALA A 133 17.99 -16.35 34.66
C ALA A 133 18.23 -14.87 34.30
N MET A 134 17.21 -14.18 33.77
CA MET A 134 17.29 -12.74 33.48
C MET A 134 17.44 -11.91 34.76
N ARG A 135 16.69 -12.24 35.82
CA ARG A 135 16.79 -11.58 37.13
C ARG A 135 18.15 -11.82 37.80
N ASP A 136 18.64 -13.06 37.75
CA ASP A 136 19.96 -13.42 38.26
C ASP A 136 21.06 -12.57 37.55
N ALA A 137 20.91 -12.30 36.25
CA ALA A 137 21.87 -11.52 35.47
C ALA A 137 21.89 -10.02 35.83
N VAL A 138 20.77 -9.41 36.20
CA VAL A 138 20.71 -7.99 36.59
C VAL A 138 20.96 -7.75 38.08
N ASN A 139 21.08 -8.81 38.89
CA ASN A 139 21.11 -8.71 40.35
C ASN A 139 22.34 -7.94 40.90
N GLU A 140 23.45 -7.94 40.17
CA GLU A 140 24.67 -7.22 40.55
C GLU A 140 24.66 -5.75 40.09
N ASP A 141 23.69 -5.33 39.28
CA ASP A 141 23.56 -3.95 38.82
C ASP A 141 22.86 -3.07 39.87
N PRO A 142 23.37 -1.86 40.18
CA PRO A 142 22.76 -0.96 41.16
C PRO A 142 21.28 -0.61 40.87
N ASN A 143 20.90 -0.60 39.60
CA ASN A 143 19.56 -0.28 39.13
C ASN A 143 18.75 -1.53 38.74
N GLY A 144 19.28 -2.74 38.95
CA GLY A 144 18.66 -4.00 38.52
C GLY A 144 17.25 -4.25 39.08
N GLY A 145 16.87 -3.60 40.19
CA GLY A 145 15.50 -3.65 40.73
C GLY A 145 14.47 -2.78 40.00
N ASN A 146 14.93 -1.85 39.15
CA ASN A 146 14.07 -0.87 38.47
C ASN A 146 13.65 -1.34 37.06
N ILE A 147 14.36 -2.30 36.46
CA ILE A 147 14.07 -2.81 35.12
C ILE A 147 12.91 -3.80 35.13
N HIS A 148 12.01 -3.68 34.14
CA HIS A 148 11.02 -4.70 33.87
C HIS A 148 11.59 -5.77 32.92
N LEU A 149 11.42 -7.05 33.25
CA LEU A 149 11.94 -8.17 32.46
C LEU A 149 10.79 -9.11 32.07
N ASP A 150 10.71 -9.46 30.78
CA ASP A 150 9.80 -10.51 30.30
C ASP A 150 10.49 -11.41 29.26
N PHE A 151 9.86 -12.56 28.97
CA PHE A 151 10.32 -13.54 28.00
C PHE A 151 9.14 -13.99 27.14
N TYR A 152 9.24 -13.75 25.84
CA TYR A 152 8.23 -14.13 24.84
C TYR A 152 8.73 -15.34 24.07
N ASP A 153 7.98 -16.44 24.18
CA ASP A 153 8.21 -17.63 23.40
C ASP A 153 7.37 -17.60 22.12
N ARG A 154 7.50 -18.66 21.29
CA ARG A 154 6.75 -18.79 20.03
C ARG A 154 5.24 -18.70 20.23
N SER A 155 4.72 -19.22 21.34
CA SER A 155 3.29 -19.19 21.67
C SER A 155 2.80 -17.77 21.94
N LYS A 156 3.53 -16.99 22.76
CA LYS A 156 3.21 -15.58 23.04
C LYS A 156 3.37 -14.71 21.79
N LEU A 157 4.38 -14.96 20.96
CA LEU A 157 4.57 -14.27 19.67
C LEU A 157 3.39 -14.54 18.72
N THR A 158 2.93 -15.78 18.63
CA THR A 158 1.76 -16.15 17.82
C THR A 158 0.49 -15.48 18.34
N GLN A 159 0.33 -15.39 19.67
CA GLN A 159 -0.78 -14.66 20.28
C GLN A 159 -0.77 -13.18 19.90
N TRP A 160 0.41 -12.55 19.89
CA TRP A 160 0.57 -11.16 19.47
C TRP A 160 0.21 -10.98 18.00
N LEU A 161 0.79 -11.81 17.13
CA LEU A 161 0.53 -11.79 15.68
C LEU A 161 -0.95 -11.96 15.32
N ARG A 162 -1.65 -12.84 16.05
CA ARG A 162 -3.09 -13.06 15.84
C ARG A 162 -3.94 -11.82 16.08
N GLN A 163 -3.45 -10.78 16.73
CA GLN A 163 -4.19 -9.53 16.93
C GLN A 163 -4.12 -8.58 15.72
N HIS A 164 -3.18 -8.82 14.80
CA HIS A 164 -2.79 -7.85 13.77
C HIS A 164 -2.93 -8.42 12.34
N PRO A 165 -4.10 -8.25 11.68
CA PRO A 165 -4.38 -8.82 10.36
C PRO A 165 -3.39 -8.45 9.26
N SER A 166 -2.96 -7.18 9.19
CA SER A 166 -2.01 -6.72 8.17
C SER A 166 -0.65 -7.44 8.32
N ILE A 167 -0.17 -7.58 9.56
CA ILE A 167 1.09 -8.27 9.84
C ILE A 167 0.96 -9.77 9.55
N MET A 168 -0.21 -10.37 9.81
CA MET A 168 -0.49 -11.76 9.43
C MET A 168 -0.35 -11.97 7.91
N LEU A 169 -0.88 -11.05 7.09
CA LEU A 169 -0.71 -11.11 5.63
C LEU A 169 0.77 -11.03 5.23
N TRP A 170 1.53 -10.14 5.86
CA TRP A 170 2.97 -10.02 5.65
C TRP A 170 3.70 -11.33 5.98
N VAL A 171 3.47 -11.92 7.15
CA VAL A 171 4.10 -13.18 7.59
C VAL A 171 3.77 -14.30 6.61
N LYS A 172 2.50 -14.47 6.26
CA LYS A 172 2.07 -15.49 5.30
C LYS A 172 2.75 -15.33 3.94
N GLY A 173 2.88 -14.09 3.46
CA GLY A 173 3.64 -13.78 2.25
C GLY A 173 5.10 -14.22 2.33
N LYS A 174 5.80 -13.91 3.44
CA LYS A 174 7.20 -14.34 3.68
C LYS A 174 7.35 -15.86 3.78
N LEU A 175 6.32 -16.55 4.24
CA LEU A 175 6.30 -18.02 4.38
C LEU A 175 5.84 -18.77 3.12
N GLY A 176 5.56 -18.06 2.01
CA GLY A 176 5.06 -18.66 0.78
C GLY A 176 3.60 -19.14 0.86
N GLN A 177 2.85 -18.65 1.85
CA GLN A 177 1.45 -18.95 2.11
C GLN A 177 0.57 -17.71 1.94
N GLY A 178 1.05 -16.73 1.16
CA GLY A 178 0.35 -15.48 0.89
C GLY A 178 -1.04 -15.74 0.31
N LEU A 179 -2.00 -14.90 0.70
CA LEU A 179 -3.31 -14.89 0.07
C LEU A 179 -3.19 -14.21 -1.29
N SER A 180 -3.79 -14.77 -2.32
CA SER A 180 -3.64 -14.27 -3.70
C SER A 180 -4.18 -12.84 -3.79
N GLY A 181 -3.33 -11.91 -4.25
CA GLY A 181 -3.66 -10.50 -4.43
C GLY A 181 -3.65 -9.64 -3.16
N TRP A 182 -3.77 -10.23 -1.97
CA TRP A 182 -3.81 -9.46 -0.71
C TRP A 182 -2.44 -9.08 -0.21
N GLN A 183 -2.30 -7.81 0.19
CA GLN A 183 -1.04 -7.26 0.64
C GLN A 183 -1.24 -6.37 1.88
N PRO A 184 -0.26 -6.31 2.80
CA PRO A 184 -0.20 -5.28 3.83
C PRO A 184 0.09 -3.90 3.21
N TYR A 185 0.24 -2.86 4.04
CA TYR A 185 0.83 -1.60 3.58
C TYR A 185 2.18 -1.81 2.91
N GLY A 186 2.36 -1.18 1.76
CA GLY A 186 3.57 -1.25 0.95
C GLY A 186 3.48 -0.40 -0.30
N ALA A 187 4.37 -0.65 -1.26
CA ALA A 187 4.46 0.11 -2.50
C ALA A 187 3.43 -0.37 -3.55
N TRP A 188 2.13 -0.17 -3.27
CA TRP A 188 1.03 -0.61 -4.13
C TRP A 188 1.08 -0.03 -5.55
N SER A 189 1.64 1.18 -5.68
CA SER A 189 1.87 1.84 -6.97
C SER A 189 3.01 1.22 -7.82
N ASN A 190 3.60 0.11 -7.34
CA ASN A 190 4.65 -0.69 -7.99
C ASN A 190 5.78 0.14 -8.62
N PRO A 191 6.51 0.95 -7.83
CA PRO A 191 7.65 1.69 -8.34
C PRO A 191 8.74 0.73 -8.87
N PRO A 192 9.42 1.04 -10.00
CA PRO A 192 10.60 0.29 -10.42
C PRO A 192 11.64 0.13 -9.32
N GLN A 193 12.28 -1.04 -9.30
CA GLN A 193 13.26 -1.43 -8.30
C GLN A 193 14.43 -0.43 -8.25
N GLY A 194 14.84 -0.07 -7.03
CA GLY A 194 15.99 0.82 -6.80
C GLY A 194 15.68 2.32 -6.87
N VAL A 195 14.43 2.72 -7.15
CA VAL A 195 14.03 4.14 -7.13
C VAL A 195 13.35 4.46 -5.80
N ALA A 196 13.85 5.48 -5.08
CA ALA A 196 13.24 5.96 -3.84
C ALA A 196 11.75 6.24 -4.05
N ASP A 197 10.83 5.69 -3.24
CA ASP A 197 9.38 5.84 -3.39
C ASP A 197 8.83 7.09 -2.68
N THR A 198 9.41 8.26 -2.93
CA THR A 198 8.98 9.53 -2.32
C THR A 198 7.69 10.04 -2.97
N PHE A 199 6.81 10.69 -2.21
CA PHE A 199 5.61 11.32 -2.76
C PHE A 199 5.96 12.61 -3.51
N ILE A 200 5.31 12.87 -4.65
CA ILE A 200 5.54 14.08 -5.46
C ILE A 200 4.51 15.13 -5.05
N SER A 201 4.93 16.09 -4.24
CA SER A 201 4.14 17.27 -3.87
C SER A 201 4.40 18.40 -4.85
N ALA A 202 3.84 18.32 -6.05
CA ALA A 202 3.88 19.39 -7.04
C ALA A 202 2.47 19.95 -7.27
N PRO A 203 2.34 21.21 -7.73
CA PRO A 203 1.06 21.74 -8.21
C PRO A 203 0.48 20.84 -9.31
N GLY A 204 -0.84 20.92 -9.50
CA GLY A 204 -1.51 20.24 -10.61
C GLY A 204 -2.24 18.95 -10.25
N VAL A 205 -2.44 18.67 -8.97
CA VAL A 205 -3.47 17.71 -8.52
C VAL A 205 -4.43 18.44 -7.60
N THR A 206 -5.71 18.35 -7.92
CA THR A 206 -6.81 18.90 -7.12
C THR A 206 -7.75 17.79 -6.67
N ILE A 207 -8.25 17.94 -5.45
CA ILE A 207 -9.12 16.95 -4.82
C ILE A 207 -10.37 17.64 -4.30
N THR A 208 -11.53 17.07 -4.61
CA THR A 208 -12.84 17.51 -4.14
C THR A 208 -13.36 16.51 -3.12
N LEU A 209 -13.73 16.99 -1.93
CA LEU A 209 -14.26 16.19 -0.83
C LEU A 209 -15.76 16.43 -0.64
N PRO A 210 -16.52 15.43 -0.16
CA PRO A 210 -17.96 15.54 -0.01
C PRO A 210 -18.37 16.61 1.02
N SER A 211 -17.58 16.78 2.08
CA SER A 211 -17.83 17.74 3.16
C SER A 211 -17.67 19.21 2.77
N ARG A 212 -17.09 19.51 1.60
CA ARG A 212 -16.79 20.88 1.14
C ARG A 212 -17.46 21.26 -0.18
N GLY A 213 -18.44 20.48 -0.64
CA GLY A 213 -19.13 20.74 -1.91
C GLY A 213 -18.17 20.67 -3.11
N GLU A 214 -18.15 21.72 -3.94
CA GLU A 214 -17.31 21.80 -5.15
C GLU A 214 -15.93 22.43 -4.92
N GLN A 215 -15.54 22.70 -3.66
CA GLN A 215 -14.25 23.32 -3.39
C GLN A 215 -13.10 22.35 -3.73
N LYS A 216 -12.30 22.74 -4.73
CA LYS A 216 -11.06 22.05 -5.11
C LYS A 216 -9.93 22.39 -4.14
N LEU A 217 -9.37 21.39 -3.49
CA LEU A 217 -8.20 21.52 -2.62
C LEU A 217 -6.93 21.09 -3.36
N CYS A 218 -5.82 21.77 -3.11
CA CYS A 218 -4.51 21.25 -3.54
C CYS A 218 -4.10 20.05 -2.68
N ILE A 219 -3.17 19.25 -3.20
CA ILE A 219 -2.77 17.98 -2.59
C ILE A 219 -2.36 18.08 -1.12
N GLU A 220 -1.63 19.13 -0.72
CA GLU A 220 -1.15 19.32 0.65
C GLU A 220 -2.29 19.42 1.67
N TYR A 221 -3.30 20.25 1.40
CA TYR A 221 -4.48 20.37 2.27
C TYR A 221 -5.46 19.21 2.11
N ALA A 222 -5.50 18.62 0.92
CA ALA A 222 -6.38 17.50 0.62
C ALA A 222 -6.01 16.24 1.40
N ILE A 223 -4.73 15.89 1.49
CA ILE A 223 -4.26 14.70 2.23
C ILE A 223 -4.76 14.72 3.68
N GLN A 224 -4.59 15.85 4.39
CA GLN A 224 -5.09 15.99 5.76
C GLN A 224 -6.61 15.85 5.83
N SER A 225 -7.32 16.46 4.89
CA SER A 225 -8.80 16.42 4.84
C SER A 225 -9.32 15.01 4.57
N MET A 226 -8.64 14.24 3.70
CA MET A 226 -8.95 12.85 3.40
C MET A 226 -8.71 11.95 4.60
N ARG A 227 -7.57 12.12 5.29
CA ARG A 227 -7.25 11.40 6.54
C ARG A 227 -8.32 11.62 7.61
N ASN A 228 -8.76 12.87 7.79
CA ASN A 228 -9.81 13.20 8.75
C ASN A 228 -11.17 12.60 8.37
N LEU A 229 -11.53 12.61 7.09
CA LEU A 229 -12.76 11.99 6.59
C LEU A 229 -12.75 10.48 6.88
N ILE A 230 -11.67 9.78 6.51
CA ILE A 230 -11.55 8.32 6.70
C ILE A 230 -11.61 7.94 8.18
N ARG A 231 -11.05 8.74 9.09
CA ARG A 231 -11.11 8.50 10.53
C ARG A 231 -12.50 8.70 11.14
N SER A 232 -13.29 9.63 10.61
CA SER A 232 -14.54 10.07 11.22
C SER A 232 -15.78 9.42 10.62
N THR A 233 -15.68 8.92 9.39
CA THR A 233 -16.82 8.30 8.70
C THR A 233 -16.96 6.81 9.04
N ASN A 234 -18.22 6.38 9.15
CA ASN A 234 -18.59 4.95 9.21
C ASN A 234 -19.07 4.43 7.84
N LYS A 235 -19.01 5.26 6.80
CA LYS A 235 -19.38 4.92 5.43
C LYS A 235 -18.18 4.44 4.64
N ALA A 236 -18.43 3.76 3.52
CA ALA A 236 -17.39 3.47 2.56
C ALA A 236 -16.88 4.78 1.91
N VAL A 237 -15.57 4.90 1.74
CA VAL A 237 -14.95 6.01 1.01
C VAL A 237 -14.62 5.54 -0.39
N ARG A 238 -15.11 6.24 -1.41
CA ARG A 238 -14.86 5.93 -2.82
C ARG A 238 -14.03 7.02 -3.45
N ILE A 239 -12.87 6.65 -3.98
CA ILE A 239 -11.94 7.56 -4.64
C ILE A 239 -12.10 7.39 -6.15
N THR A 240 -12.49 8.49 -6.79
CA THR A 240 -12.79 8.57 -8.22
C THR A 240 -11.84 9.51 -8.93
N GLY A 241 -11.70 9.35 -10.24
CA GLY A 241 -10.85 10.18 -11.08
C GLY A 241 -10.36 9.43 -12.31
N LEU A 242 -9.86 10.15 -13.31
CA LEU A 242 -9.40 9.56 -14.57
C LEU A 242 -8.27 8.53 -14.35
N SER A 243 -8.11 7.60 -15.28
CA SER A 243 -6.96 6.68 -15.27
C SER A 243 -5.65 7.47 -15.37
N GLY A 244 -4.66 7.15 -14.53
CA GLY A 244 -3.35 7.80 -14.55
C GLY A 244 -3.22 9.12 -13.79
N VAL A 245 -4.22 9.55 -13.01
CA VAL A 245 -4.12 10.75 -12.13
C VAL A 245 -3.43 10.49 -10.79
N GLY A 246 -3.03 9.24 -10.50
CA GLY A 246 -2.31 8.88 -9.28
C GLY A 246 -3.18 8.47 -8.08
N LYS A 247 -4.43 8.02 -8.31
CA LYS A 247 -5.36 7.58 -7.25
C LYS A 247 -4.72 6.63 -6.24
N THR A 248 -4.22 5.48 -6.68
CA THR A 248 -3.56 4.47 -5.84
C THR A 248 -2.37 5.04 -5.08
N ARG A 249 -1.57 5.92 -5.71
CA ARG A 249 -0.42 6.56 -5.07
C ARG A 249 -0.85 7.54 -3.97
N ILE A 250 -1.95 8.28 -4.20
CA ILE A 250 -2.53 9.17 -3.19
C ILE A 250 -3.07 8.35 -2.02
N VAL A 251 -3.76 7.23 -2.26
CA VAL A 251 -4.21 6.32 -1.18
C VAL A 251 -3.02 5.81 -0.37
N GLN A 252 -1.95 5.38 -1.03
CA GLN A 252 -0.71 4.97 -0.36
C GLN A 252 -0.14 6.10 0.51
N ALA A 253 -0.12 7.34 0.00
CA ALA A 253 0.37 8.51 0.73
C ALA A 253 -0.47 8.86 1.97
N LEU A 254 -1.74 8.42 2.06
CA LEU A 254 -2.54 8.63 3.27
C LEU A 254 -1.93 7.95 4.50
N PHE A 255 -1.15 6.88 4.31
CA PHE A 255 -0.47 6.12 5.36
C PHE A 255 1.02 6.50 5.51
N ASP A 256 1.53 7.39 4.66
CA ASP A 256 2.93 7.79 4.66
C ASP A 256 3.18 8.93 5.67
N GLU A 257 3.94 8.63 6.72
CA GLU A 257 4.34 9.57 7.79
C GLU A 257 5.25 10.69 7.28
N THR A 258 5.91 10.51 6.14
CA THR A 258 6.76 11.55 5.53
C THR A 258 5.94 12.59 4.76
N VAL A 259 4.64 12.34 4.56
CA VAL A 259 3.73 13.21 3.82
C VAL A 259 2.75 13.87 4.79
N GLY A 260 2.86 15.20 4.95
CA GLY A 260 1.96 15.97 5.81
C GLY A 260 2.06 15.58 7.29
N VAL A 261 0.95 15.68 8.03
CA VAL A 261 0.86 15.33 9.45
C VAL A 261 -0.25 14.29 9.67
N ASP A 262 -0.27 13.63 10.82
CA ASP A 262 -1.30 12.66 11.19
C ASP A 262 -1.57 11.60 10.12
N ALA A 263 -0.57 10.83 9.70
CA ALA A 263 -0.77 9.72 8.77
C ALA A 263 -1.78 8.68 9.30
N LEU A 264 -2.49 8.00 8.40
CA LEU A 264 -3.29 6.83 8.77
C LEU A 264 -2.36 5.72 9.27
N ASP A 265 -2.86 4.91 10.18
CA ASP A 265 -2.11 3.79 10.73
C ASP A 265 -1.86 2.74 9.64
N ARG A 266 -0.59 2.63 9.22
CA ARG A 266 -0.15 1.67 8.19
C ARG A 266 -0.28 0.21 8.63
N THR A 267 -0.30 -0.05 9.93
CA THR A 267 -0.27 -1.41 10.51
C THR A 267 -1.62 -2.12 10.45
N ILE A 268 -2.69 -1.38 10.11
CA ILE A 268 -4.04 -1.91 9.94
C ILE A 268 -4.50 -1.89 8.47
N ALA A 269 -3.63 -1.49 7.53
CA ALA A 269 -3.97 -1.45 6.12
C ALA A 269 -3.97 -2.85 5.49
N VAL A 270 -5.02 -3.16 4.74
CA VAL A 270 -5.20 -4.42 4.00
C VAL A 270 -5.59 -4.08 2.57
N TYR A 271 -4.67 -4.29 1.62
CA TYR A 271 -4.82 -3.87 0.23
C TYR A 271 -5.06 -5.06 -0.70
N VAL A 272 -5.85 -4.84 -1.75
CA VAL A 272 -6.03 -5.76 -2.87
C VAL A 272 -6.33 -5.01 -4.16
N ASP A 273 -5.87 -5.53 -5.29
CA ASP A 273 -6.38 -5.15 -6.62
C ASP A 273 -7.53 -6.09 -6.99
N ALA A 274 -8.75 -5.56 -7.09
CA ALA A 274 -9.94 -6.35 -7.37
C ALA A 274 -9.90 -6.97 -8.78
N GLY A 275 -9.19 -6.35 -9.74
CA GLY A 275 -9.00 -6.86 -11.09
C GLY A 275 -8.06 -8.08 -11.15
N ALA A 276 -7.26 -8.30 -10.11
CA ALA A 276 -6.29 -9.41 -10.06
C ALA A 276 -6.89 -10.76 -9.61
N ASN A 277 -8.22 -10.89 -9.54
CA ASN A 277 -8.94 -12.09 -9.09
C ASN A 277 -8.44 -12.59 -7.71
N PRO A 278 -8.64 -11.81 -6.64
CA PRO A 278 -8.09 -12.16 -5.33
C PRO A 278 -8.74 -13.39 -4.71
N ASP A 279 -7.95 -14.13 -3.95
CA ASP A 279 -8.38 -15.29 -3.16
C ASP A 279 -7.82 -15.17 -1.73
N PRO A 280 -8.68 -15.00 -0.70
CA PRO A 280 -10.15 -15.00 -0.73
C PRO A 280 -10.74 -13.79 -1.47
N SER A 281 -12.02 -13.89 -1.86
CA SER A 281 -12.74 -12.76 -2.46
C SER A 281 -12.83 -11.57 -1.50
N ALA A 282 -12.96 -10.36 -2.03
CA ALA A 282 -13.11 -9.14 -1.24
C ALA A 282 -14.26 -9.22 -0.23
N THR A 283 -15.40 -9.78 -0.63
CA THR A 283 -16.55 -9.98 0.26
C THR A 283 -16.22 -10.93 1.41
N ALA A 284 -15.59 -12.07 1.11
CA ALA A 284 -15.19 -13.03 2.13
C ALA A 284 -14.15 -12.44 3.10
N MET A 285 -13.25 -11.59 2.58
CA MET A 285 -12.27 -10.92 3.41
C MET A 285 -12.93 -9.92 4.38
N LEU A 286 -13.81 -9.07 3.87
CA LEU A 286 -14.55 -8.09 4.67
C LEU A 286 -15.39 -8.77 5.75
N ASP A 287 -16.15 -9.81 5.38
CA ASP A 287 -16.99 -10.56 6.31
C ASP A 287 -16.16 -11.14 7.45
N ARG A 288 -14.94 -11.62 7.15
CA ARG A 288 -14.07 -12.18 8.17
C ARG A 288 -13.51 -11.13 9.11
N LEU A 289 -13.10 -9.97 8.58
CA LEU A 289 -12.64 -8.84 9.40
C LEU A 289 -13.73 -8.40 10.38
N ILE A 290 -14.98 -8.29 9.90
CA ILE A 290 -16.14 -7.92 10.71
C ILE A 290 -16.45 -9.01 11.74
N ALA A 291 -16.58 -10.27 11.33
CA ALA A 291 -16.98 -11.37 12.21
C ALA A 291 -15.96 -11.64 13.34
N GLU A 292 -14.68 -11.40 13.10
CA GLU A 292 -13.63 -11.50 14.11
C GLU A 292 -13.41 -10.19 14.91
N GLY A 293 -14.16 -9.12 14.63
CA GLY A 293 -14.02 -7.83 15.32
C GLY A 293 -12.64 -7.18 15.11
N ARG A 294 -12.06 -7.35 13.93
CA ARG A 294 -10.71 -6.86 13.62
C ARG A 294 -10.73 -5.40 13.24
N ARG A 295 -9.79 -4.63 13.79
CA ARG A 295 -9.50 -3.27 13.32
C ARG A 295 -8.73 -3.34 12.01
N ALA A 296 -9.26 -2.75 10.95
CA ALA A 296 -8.62 -2.73 9.63
C ALA A 296 -9.07 -1.54 8.77
N ILE A 297 -8.20 -1.07 7.89
CA ILE A 297 -8.57 -0.22 6.75
C ILE A 297 -8.36 -1.07 5.51
N MET A 298 -9.47 -1.50 4.91
CA MET A 298 -9.49 -2.34 3.72
C MET A 298 -9.52 -1.46 2.46
N ILE A 299 -8.54 -1.65 1.57
CA ILE A 299 -8.37 -0.89 0.34
C ILE A 299 -8.55 -1.81 -0.86
N LEU A 300 -9.46 -1.47 -1.76
CA LEU A 300 -9.66 -2.18 -3.02
C LEU A 300 -9.32 -1.25 -4.17
N ASP A 301 -8.27 -1.55 -4.91
CA ASP A 301 -7.97 -0.90 -6.18
C ASP A 301 -8.78 -1.55 -7.31
N ASN A 302 -9.05 -0.77 -8.36
CA ASN A 302 -9.87 -1.18 -9.52
C ASN A 302 -11.20 -1.87 -9.12
N CYS A 303 -11.90 -1.33 -8.11
CA CYS A 303 -13.09 -1.95 -7.53
C CYS A 303 -14.36 -1.55 -8.28
N PRO A 304 -15.07 -2.47 -8.99
CA PRO A 304 -16.29 -2.14 -9.73
C PRO A 304 -17.43 -1.57 -8.88
N SER A 305 -18.31 -0.78 -9.49
CA SER A 305 -19.45 -0.13 -8.80
C SER A 305 -20.41 -1.11 -8.10
N GLU A 306 -20.66 -2.28 -8.70
CA GLU A 306 -21.49 -3.34 -8.11
C GLU A 306 -20.85 -3.91 -6.84
N LEU A 307 -19.55 -4.22 -6.90
CA LEU A 307 -18.78 -4.73 -5.77
C LEU A 307 -18.69 -3.67 -4.66
N HIS A 308 -18.47 -2.40 -5.02
CA HIS A 308 -18.47 -1.29 -4.08
C HIS A 308 -19.79 -1.19 -3.33
N SER A 309 -20.91 -1.20 -4.05
CA SER A 309 -22.26 -1.10 -3.49
C SER A 309 -22.54 -2.24 -2.50
N LEU A 310 -22.14 -3.46 -2.85
CA LEU A 310 -22.24 -4.63 -1.98
C LEU A 310 -21.43 -4.44 -0.68
N LEU A 311 -20.16 -4.05 -0.77
CA LEU A 311 -19.29 -3.91 0.40
C LEU A 311 -19.68 -2.72 1.29
N ALA A 312 -20.08 -1.60 0.67
CA ALA A 312 -20.54 -0.39 1.37
C ALA A 312 -21.80 -0.65 2.21
N SER A 313 -22.73 -1.45 1.70
CA SER A 313 -23.93 -1.85 2.45
C SER A 313 -23.60 -2.68 3.70
N ARG A 314 -22.60 -3.57 3.61
CA ARG A 314 -22.16 -4.41 4.72
C ARG A 314 -21.48 -3.59 5.81
N ILE A 315 -20.61 -2.65 5.45
CA ILE A 315 -19.94 -1.78 6.44
C ILE A 315 -20.92 -0.88 7.15
N SER A 316 -21.86 -0.29 6.41
CA SER A 316 -22.91 0.54 7.02
C SER A 316 -23.75 -0.23 8.05
N ALA A 317 -23.89 -1.56 7.89
CA ALA A 317 -24.62 -2.43 8.81
C ALA A 317 -23.77 -2.99 9.98
N ALA A 318 -22.47 -3.20 9.76
CA ALA A 318 -21.59 -3.89 10.71
C ALA A 318 -21.08 -3.00 11.87
N GLY A 319 -21.13 -1.68 11.71
CA GLY A 319 -20.65 -0.75 12.74
C GLY A 319 -19.13 -0.51 12.72
N GLU A 320 -18.57 -0.10 13.85
CA GLU A 320 -17.19 0.36 13.95
C GLU A 320 -16.14 -0.77 13.88
N GLY A 321 -14.97 -0.48 13.33
CA GLY A 321 -13.79 -1.36 13.35
C GLY A 321 -13.12 -1.54 11.98
N VAL A 322 -13.91 -1.62 10.91
CA VAL A 322 -13.39 -1.76 9.54
C VAL A 322 -13.78 -0.55 8.70
N SER A 323 -12.79 0.18 8.19
CA SER A 323 -12.99 1.23 7.18
C SER A 323 -12.74 0.67 5.79
N LEU A 324 -13.51 1.12 4.79
CA LEU A 324 -13.33 0.72 3.39
C LEU A 324 -12.98 1.90 2.52
N ILE A 325 -11.93 1.73 1.74
CA ILE A 325 -11.52 2.64 0.68
C ILE A 325 -11.59 1.85 -0.63
N THR A 326 -12.43 2.30 -1.55
CA THR A 326 -12.46 1.76 -2.92
C THR A 326 -11.87 2.79 -3.86
N VAL A 327 -11.11 2.32 -4.85
CA VAL A 327 -10.59 3.14 -5.93
C VAL A 327 -11.21 2.62 -7.21
N GLU A 328 -11.88 3.51 -7.93
CA GLU A 328 -12.40 3.19 -9.26
C GLU A 328 -12.26 4.41 -10.17
N TYR A 329 -12.46 4.15 -11.44
CA TYR A 329 -12.81 5.14 -12.42
C TYR A 329 -14.34 5.21 -12.50
N ASP A 330 -14.96 6.27 -11.99
CA ASP A 330 -16.36 6.52 -12.29
C ASP A 330 -16.74 7.98 -12.03
N ILE A 331 -17.40 8.61 -13.02
CA ILE A 331 -18.02 9.93 -12.98
C ILE A 331 -19.55 9.76 -13.04
N LYS A 332 -20.10 8.71 -12.42
CA LYS A 332 -21.55 8.61 -12.20
C LYS A 332 -21.96 9.53 -11.05
N ASP A 333 -22.88 10.44 -11.35
CA ASP A 333 -23.41 11.46 -10.43
C ASP A 333 -24.24 10.90 -9.27
N ASP A 334 -24.63 9.62 -9.32
CA ASP A 334 -25.36 8.99 -8.24
C ASP A 334 -24.44 8.75 -7.04
N LYS A 335 -24.59 9.61 -6.03
CA LYS A 335 -23.95 9.47 -4.72
C LYS A 335 -24.83 8.60 -3.81
N PRO A 336 -24.48 7.32 -3.56
CA PRO A 336 -25.23 6.51 -2.62
C PRO A 336 -25.13 7.12 -1.22
N GLN A 337 -26.21 7.13 -0.44
CA GLN A 337 -26.21 7.69 0.92
C GLN A 337 -25.16 7.03 1.85
N THR A 338 -24.75 5.81 1.51
CA THR A 338 -23.78 4.96 2.24
C THR A 338 -22.33 5.18 1.82
N THR A 339 -22.04 6.14 0.94
CA THR A 339 -20.69 6.36 0.38
C THR A 339 -20.27 7.83 0.47
N GLU A 340 -19.04 8.05 0.90
CA GLU A 340 -18.35 9.34 0.82
C GLU A 340 -17.45 9.35 -0.43
N VAL A 341 -17.76 10.20 -1.41
CA VAL A 341 -17.05 10.23 -2.70
C VAL A 341 -15.99 11.32 -2.70
N ILE A 342 -14.74 10.94 -2.92
CA ILE A 342 -13.60 11.84 -3.12
C ILE A 342 -13.24 11.83 -4.60
N HIS A 343 -13.19 12.99 -5.24
CA HIS A 343 -12.82 13.11 -6.65
C HIS A 343 -11.43 13.69 -6.81
N ILE A 344 -10.59 13.05 -7.63
CA ILE A 344 -9.21 13.45 -7.92
C ILE A 344 -9.09 13.85 -9.37
N GLU A 345 -8.61 15.07 -9.60
CA GLU A 345 -8.32 15.61 -10.92
C GLU A 345 -6.84 16.01 -10.99
N ALA A 346 -6.18 15.70 -12.10
CA ALA A 346 -4.84 16.19 -12.41
C ALA A 346 -4.93 17.25 -13.52
N THR A 347 -4.35 18.42 -13.31
CA THR A 347 -4.32 19.54 -14.24
C THR A 347 -2.89 20.05 -14.39
N GLY A 348 -2.38 20.11 -15.61
CA GLY A 348 -1.04 20.64 -15.87
C GLY A 348 0.09 19.61 -15.75
N PRO A 349 1.27 19.90 -16.33
CA PRO A 349 2.33 18.93 -16.55
C PRO A 349 3.21 18.63 -15.33
N GLU A 350 3.12 19.39 -14.25
CA GLU A 350 4.17 19.48 -13.23
C GLU A 350 4.43 18.14 -12.52
N VAL A 351 3.37 17.45 -12.06
CA VAL A 351 3.50 16.13 -11.40
C VAL A 351 4.05 15.08 -12.37
N ALA A 352 3.56 15.07 -13.62
CA ALA A 352 4.01 14.12 -14.63
C ALA A 352 5.47 14.39 -15.04
N GLU A 353 5.88 15.65 -15.17
CA GLU A 353 7.26 16.03 -15.49
C GLU A 353 8.22 15.54 -14.39
N GLN A 354 7.90 15.78 -13.12
CA GLN A 354 8.73 15.30 -12.01
C GLN A 354 8.81 13.78 -11.96
N LEU A 355 7.68 13.10 -12.22
CA LEU A 355 7.65 11.64 -12.29
C LEU A 355 8.55 11.11 -13.41
N LEU A 356 8.50 11.74 -14.60
CA LEU A 356 9.35 11.39 -15.74
C LEU A 356 10.83 11.60 -15.43
N ASN A 357 11.21 12.76 -14.88
CA ASN A 357 12.61 13.03 -14.52
C ASN A 357 13.17 12.02 -13.51
N ARG A 358 12.32 11.53 -12.60
CA ARG A 358 12.70 10.52 -11.61
C ARG A 358 12.79 9.11 -12.20
N ARG A 359 11.90 8.74 -13.11
CA ARG A 359 11.85 7.38 -13.71
C ARG A 359 12.81 7.23 -14.89
N PHE A 360 13.06 8.31 -15.62
CA PHE A 360 13.92 8.35 -16.80
C PHE A 360 14.94 9.49 -16.70
N PRO A 361 15.97 9.38 -15.84
CA PRO A 361 16.96 10.45 -15.67
C PRO A 361 17.68 10.85 -16.96
N ASN A 362 17.81 9.91 -17.90
CA ASN A 362 18.46 10.13 -19.20
C ASN A 362 17.57 10.89 -20.22
N LEU A 363 16.28 11.06 -19.94
CA LEU A 363 15.34 11.70 -20.84
C LEU A 363 15.65 13.20 -21.02
N GLY A 364 16.16 13.84 -19.96
CA GLY A 364 16.41 15.28 -19.91
C GLY A 364 15.15 16.11 -19.68
N GLN A 365 15.33 17.26 -19.03
CA GLN A 365 14.22 18.09 -18.55
C GLN A 365 13.29 18.61 -19.65
N ASN A 366 13.84 19.00 -20.81
CA ASN A 366 13.05 19.52 -21.93
C ASN A 366 12.09 18.46 -22.50
N ASN A 367 12.56 17.22 -22.63
CA ASN A 367 11.75 16.11 -23.12
C ASN A 367 10.69 15.71 -22.09
N ALA A 368 11.05 15.63 -20.81
CA ALA A 368 10.11 15.34 -19.74
C ALA A 368 8.97 16.36 -19.72
N ARG A 369 9.29 17.66 -19.80
CA ARG A 369 8.30 18.73 -19.84
C ARG A 369 7.42 18.66 -21.08
N ARG A 370 8.00 18.38 -22.26
CA ARG A 370 7.24 18.25 -23.52
C ARG A 370 6.26 17.08 -23.48
N ILE A 371 6.69 15.92 -22.98
CA ILE A 371 5.83 14.74 -22.83
C ILE A 371 4.73 15.01 -21.82
N ALA A 372 5.06 15.58 -20.66
CA ALA A 372 4.09 15.88 -19.63
C ALA A 372 3.04 16.91 -20.10
N ALA A 373 3.47 17.93 -20.85
CA ALA A 373 2.59 18.92 -21.44
C ALA A 373 1.68 18.31 -22.52
N PHE A 374 2.22 17.42 -23.36
CA PHE A 374 1.43 16.67 -24.33
C PHE A 374 0.36 15.83 -23.61
N ALA A 375 0.75 15.07 -22.59
CA ALA A 375 -0.13 14.24 -21.75
C ALA A 375 -1.09 15.03 -20.84
N ASP A 376 -1.03 16.36 -20.86
CA ASP A 376 -1.77 17.26 -19.96
C ASP A 376 -1.61 16.89 -18.46
N GLY A 377 -0.47 16.30 -18.08
CA GLY A 377 -0.24 15.80 -16.72
C GLY A 377 -0.71 14.38 -16.43
N ASN A 378 -1.24 13.63 -17.41
CA ASN A 378 -1.56 12.21 -17.22
C ASN A 378 -0.28 11.38 -17.08
N ALA A 379 -0.05 10.82 -15.89
CA ALA A 379 1.16 10.07 -15.59
C ALA A 379 1.29 8.80 -16.43
N ARG A 380 0.19 8.08 -16.67
CA ARG A 380 0.19 6.82 -17.42
C ARG A 380 0.56 7.05 -18.89
N VAL A 381 -0.04 8.04 -19.54
CA VAL A 381 0.32 8.46 -20.91
C VAL A 381 1.79 8.87 -20.96
N SER A 382 2.21 9.71 -20.01
CA SER A 382 3.57 10.25 -19.95
C SER A 382 4.62 9.14 -19.89
N LEU A 383 4.43 8.18 -18.98
CA LEU A 383 5.34 7.04 -18.80
C LEU A 383 5.45 6.20 -20.08
N VAL A 384 4.32 5.90 -20.73
CA VAL A 384 4.31 5.08 -21.95
C VAL A 384 5.05 5.74 -23.11
N ILE A 385 4.95 7.07 -23.25
CA ILE A 385 5.72 7.80 -24.26
C ILE A 385 7.21 7.77 -23.90
N ALA A 386 7.55 8.04 -22.63
CA ALA A 386 8.92 8.09 -22.17
C ALA A 386 9.68 6.76 -22.31
N GLU A 387 9.01 5.62 -22.12
CA GLU A 387 9.58 4.28 -22.34
C GLU A 387 10.06 4.04 -23.77
N ARG A 388 9.58 4.85 -24.74
CA ARG A 388 9.87 4.71 -26.17
C ARG A 388 10.86 5.73 -26.71
N VAL A 389 11.37 6.62 -25.85
CA VAL A 389 12.34 7.63 -26.25
C VAL A 389 13.73 7.02 -26.22
N GLU A 390 14.48 7.18 -27.32
CA GLU A 390 15.85 6.70 -27.38
C GLU A 390 16.81 7.65 -26.64
N ASN A 391 17.92 7.12 -26.13
CA ASN A 391 18.91 7.93 -25.41
C ASN A 391 19.48 9.02 -26.34
N GLY A 392 19.39 10.28 -25.91
CA GLY A 392 19.90 11.43 -26.65
C GLY A 392 18.95 12.00 -27.71
N GLU A 393 17.76 11.42 -27.86
CA GLU A 393 16.73 11.93 -28.76
C GLU A 393 16.08 13.22 -28.21
N SER A 394 15.88 14.23 -29.06
CA SER A 394 15.20 15.48 -28.69
C SER A 394 13.77 15.49 -29.20
N LEU A 395 12.81 15.61 -28.29
CA LEU A 395 11.37 15.70 -28.58
C LEU A 395 10.88 17.14 -28.66
N ALA A 396 11.74 18.12 -28.36
CA ALA A 396 11.37 19.53 -28.31
C ALA A 396 10.78 20.05 -29.64
N HIS A 397 11.14 19.43 -30.76
CA HIS A 397 10.69 19.82 -32.09
C HIS A 397 9.57 18.94 -32.66
N LEU A 398 9.13 17.90 -31.93
CA LEU A 398 8.09 17.01 -32.41
C LEU A 398 6.71 17.65 -32.27
N SER A 399 5.88 17.49 -33.30
CA SER A 399 4.47 17.85 -33.23
C SER A 399 3.70 16.89 -32.31
N ASP A 400 2.52 17.31 -31.86
CA ASP A 400 1.63 16.47 -31.06
C ASP A 400 1.24 15.19 -31.82
N ALA A 401 1.05 15.27 -33.14
CA ALA A 401 0.82 14.10 -33.99
C ALA A 401 2.00 13.12 -34.00
N GLN A 402 3.24 13.62 -34.00
CA GLN A 402 4.44 12.78 -33.94
C GLN A 402 4.62 12.12 -32.57
N LEU A 403 4.31 12.83 -31.48
CA LEU A 403 4.31 12.25 -30.13
C LEU A 403 3.20 11.21 -29.97
N PHE A 404 2.04 11.47 -30.56
CA PHE A 404 0.92 10.53 -30.56
C PHE A 404 1.24 9.27 -31.34
N ASN A 405 1.86 9.37 -32.52
CA ASN A 405 2.29 8.21 -33.31
C ASN A 405 3.20 7.27 -32.51
N ARG A 406 4.02 7.80 -31.60
CA ARG A 406 4.85 6.98 -30.71
C ARG A 406 4.07 6.09 -29.76
N LEU A 407 2.79 6.38 -29.49
CA LEU A 407 1.91 5.47 -28.74
C LEU A 407 1.56 4.21 -29.58
N PHE A 408 1.70 4.26 -30.90
CA PHE A 408 1.34 3.15 -31.81
C PHE A 408 2.53 2.50 -32.50
N GLU A 409 3.68 3.17 -32.56
CA GLU A 409 4.90 2.66 -33.16
C GLU A 409 5.51 1.48 -32.35
N GLN A 410 5.63 0.32 -33.00
CA GLN A 410 6.48 -0.78 -32.56
C GLN A 410 7.76 -0.78 -33.39
N ARG A 411 8.92 -0.89 -32.73
CA ARG A 411 10.23 -1.34 -33.28
C ARG A 411 10.28 -1.43 -34.83
N ASN A 412 10.23 -0.27 -35.49
CA ASN A 412 10.35 -0.04 -36.94
C ASN A 412 9.18 -0.30 -37.91
N ARG A 413 7.90 -0.46 -37.52
CA ARG A 413 6.76 -0.30 -38.47
C ARG A 413 5.49 0.31 -37.86
N PRO A 414 4.90 1.34 -38.49
CA PRO A 414 3.55 1.81 -38.14
C PRO A 414 2.50 0.75 -38.51
N ASP A 415 1.58 0.44 -37.58
CA ASP A 415 0.40 -0.39 -37.84
C ASP A 415 -0.77 0.57 -38.12
N GLU A 416 -0.89 1.08 -39.36
CA GLU A 416 -1.91 2.07 -39.74
C GLU A 416 -3.34 1.60 -39.40
N ASN A 417 -3.61 0.30 -39.52
CA ASN A 417 -4.89 -0.30 -39.14
C ASN A 417 -5.19 -0.17 -37.64
N LEU A 418 -4.16 -0.22 -36.78
CA LEU A 418 -4.35 -0.07 -35.34
C LEU A 418 -4.68 1.39 -34.99
N ARG A 419 -4.09 2.35 -35.69
CA ARG A 419 -4.34 3.78 -35.46
C ARG A 419 -5.79 4.13 -35.79
N GLU A 420 -6.26 3.79 -36.99
CA GLU A 420 -7.64 4.04 -37.42
C GLU A 420 -8.64 3.38 -36.46
N GLN A 421 -8.37 2.15 -36.04
CA GLN A 421 -9.20 1.43 -35.07
C GLN A 421 -9.22 2.10 -33.69
N VAL A 422 -8.09 2.64 -33.23
CA VAL A 422 -8.03 3.40 -31.96
C VAL A 422 -8.78 4.72 -32.06
N GLU A 423 -8.70 5.40 -33.21
CA GLU A 423 -9.43 6.65 -33.44
C GLU A 423 -10.94 6.43 -33.30
N ILE A 424 -11.48 5.33 -33.85
CA ILE A 424 -12.89 4.95 -33.67
C ILE A 424 -13.20 4.63 -32.21
N LEU A 425 -12.39 3.78 -31.57
CA LEU A 425 -12.64 3.36 -30.19
C LEU A 425 -12.61 4.56 -29.24
N SER A 426 -11.94 5.64 -29.63
CA SER A 426 -11.85 6.88 -28.85
C SER A 426 -13.05 7.82 -29.01
N LEU A 427 -13.97 7.55 -29.96
CA LEU A 427 -15.19 8.33 -30.15
C LEU A 427 -16.12 8.23 -28.94
N VAL A 428 -15.98 7.17 -28.15
CA VAL A 428 -16.75 6.92 -26.95
C VAL A 428 -15.84 6.92 -25.73
N TYR A 429 -16.44 7.29 -24.60
CA TYR A 429 -15.74 7.35 -23.31
C TYR A 429 -15.41 5.96 -22.75
N SER A 430 -16.30 4.99 -23.00
CA SER A 430 -16.23 3.60 -22.52
C SER A 430 -16.93 2.69 -23.52
N PHE A 431 -16.52 1.42 -23.59
CA PHE A 431 -17.23 0.42 -24.37
C PHE A 431 -17.15 -1.00 -23.77
N SER A 432 -18.20 -1.79 -23.96
CA SER A 432 -18.22 -3.21 -23.61
C SER A 432 -17.54 -4.06 -24.69
N VAL A 433 -16.75 -5.03 -24.23
CA VAL A 433 -15.96 -5.95 -25.10
C VAL A 433 -16.56 -7.36 -25.09
N SER A 434 -17.50 -7.63 -24.18
CA SER A 434 -18.18 -8.92 -24.08
C SER A 434 -19.43 -8.99 -24.95
N ASP A 435 -19.62 -10.15 -25.58
CA ASP A 435 -20.91 -10.55 -26.15
C ASP A 435 -21.89 -10.86 -25.02
N SER A 436 -22.63 -9.86 -24.54
CA SER A 436 -23.78 -10.09 -23.68
C SER A 436 -25.01 -10.33 -24.57
N GLU A 437 -25.72 -11.44 -24.40
CA GLU A 437 -26.85 -11.87 -25.25
C GLU A 437 -28.03 -10.86 -25.31
N ASN A 438 -28.01 -9.80 -24.49
CA ASN A 438 -29.11 -8.85 -24.32
C ASN A 438 -28.75 -7.36 -24.53
N SER A 439 -27.52 -7.01 -24.94
CA SER A 439 -27.13 -5.64 -25.26
C SER A 439 -26.64 -5.52 -26.71
N GLN A 440 -26.81 -4.36 -27.35
CA GLN A 440 -26.16 -4.10 -28.63
C GLN A 440 -24.64 -4.20 -28.44
N ASN A 441 -23.97 -4.98 -29.29
CA ASN A 441 -22.52 -5.11 -29.24
C ASN A 441 -21.90 -3.76 -29.65
N GLU A 442 -21.39 -3.02 -28.67
CA GLU A 442 -20.89 -1.65 -28.86
C GLU A 442 -19.69 -1.60 -29.82
N LEU A 443 -18.88 -2.66 -29.87
CA LEU A 443 -17.80 -2.79 -30.85
C LEU A 443 -18.32 -2.98 -32.27
N GLU A 444 -19.46 -3.63 -32.49
CA GLU A 444 -20.09 -3.67 -33.82
C GLU A 444 -20.60 -2.29 -34.25
N VAL A 445 -21.21 -1.53 -33.33
CA VAL A 445 -21.66 -0.16 -33.59
C VAL A 445 -20.49 0.73 -33.95
N LEU A 446 -19.40 0.69 -33.17
CA LEU A 446 -18.18 1.43 -33.45
C LEU A 446 -17.54 1.00 -34.77
N GLY A 447 -17.46 -0.31 -35.03
CA GLY A 447 -16.92 -0.86 -36.27
C GLY A 447 -17.67 -0.41 -37.52
N SER A 448 -18.98 -0.19 -37.42
CA SER A 448 -19.81 0.28 -38.53
C SER A 448 -19.46 1.68 -39.03
N ILE A 449 -18.78 2.51 -38.21
CA ILE A 449 -18.46 3.91 -38.54
C ILE A 449 -17.39 4.01 -39.65
N LEU A 450 -16.36 3.16 -39.61
CA LEU A 450 -15.29 3.12 -40.64
C LEU A 450 -15.16 1.74 -41.32
N GLY A 451 -16.15 0.86 -41.16
CA GLY A 451 -16.19 -0.43 -41.85
C GLY A 451 -15.22 -1.49 -41.30
N HIS A 452 -14.94 -1.46 -40.00
CA HIS A 452 -14.17 -2.50 -39.31
C HIS A 452 -15.09 -3.56 -38.71
N SER A 453 -14.67 -4.82 -38.77
CA SER A 453 -15.39 -5.93 -38.14
C SER A 453 -15.17 -5.95 -36.62
N HIS A 454 -16.13 -6.54 -35.90
CA HIS A 454 -16.01 -6.83 -34.46
C HIS A 454 -14.67 -7.49 -34.11
N SER A 455 -14.27 -8.53 -34.84
CA SER A 455 -13.03 -9.26 -34.57
C SER A 455 -11.75 -8.42 -34.77
N GLN A 456 -11.79 -7.43 -35.67
CA GLN A 456 -10.67 -6.51 -35.87
C GLN A 456 -10.55 -5.55 -34.68
N LEU A 457 -11.66 -4.92 -34.28
CA LEU A 457 -11.69 -4.03 -33.13
C LEU A 457 -11.35 -4.76 -31.83
N PHE A 458 -11.93 -5.93 -31.59
CA PHE A 458 -11.63 -6.77 -30.43
C PHE A 458 -10.14 -7.12 -30.34
N ARG A 459 -9.51 -7.51 -31.46
CA ARG A 459 -8.06 -7.80 -31.50
C ARG A 459 -7.22 -6.56 -31.18
N SER A 460 -7.67 -5.39 -31.61
CA SER A 460 -7.00 -4.13 -31.32
C SER A 460 -7.18 -3.70 -29.87
N VAL A 461 -8.36 -3.88 -29.29
CA VAL A 461 -8.61 -3.70 -27.85
C VAL A 461 -7.70 -4.61 -27.02
N GLN A 462 -7.60 -5.90 -27.37
CA GLN A 462 -6.69 -6.84 -26.70
C GLN A 462 -5.20 -6.43 -26.85
N LYS A 463 -4.80 -5.94 -28.04
CA LYS A 463 -3.46 -5.34 -28.22
C LYS A 463 -3.25 -4.10 -27.35
N LEU A 464 -4.27 -3.26 -27.14
CA LEU A 464 -4.18 -2.03 -26.36
C LEU A 464 -4.16 -2.32 -24.84
N LEU A 465 -4.95 -3.29 -24.38
CA LEU A 465 -4.96 -3.79 -23.01
C LEU A 465 -3.59 -4.37 -22.63
N GLY A 466 -3.03 -5.24 -23.48
CA GLY A 466 -1.68 -5.80 -23.30
C GLY A 466 -0.55 -4.77 -23.40
N ARG A 467 -0.84 -3.53 -23.83
CA ARG A 467 0.13 -2.43 -23.95
C ARG A 467 -0.17 -1.27 -22.98
N THR A 468 -1.01 -1.49 -21.97
CA THR A 468 -1.33 -0.53 -20.90
C THR A 468 -2.07 0.75 -21.38
N TYR A 469 -2.56 0.80 -22.63
CA TYR A 469 -3.30 1.93 -23.21
C TYR A 469 -4.75 2.02 -22.74
N CYS A 470 -5.36 0.85 -22.59
CA CYS A 470 -6.69 0.66 -22.04
C CYS A 470 -6.58 0.05 -20.64
N ALA A 471 -7.60 0.28 -19.82
CA ALA A 471 -7.78 -0.47 -18.58
C ALA A 471 -8.91 -1.50 -18.79
N GLU A 472 -8.67 -2.74 -18.39
CA GLU A 472 -9.70 -3.77 -18.25
C GLU A 472 -10.36 -3.55 -16.88
N GLU A 473 -11.66 -3.25 -16.85
CA GLU A 473 -12.40 -2.92 -15.61
C GLU A 473 -13.08 -4.15 -15.01
N SER A 474 -13.43 -5.10 -15.88
CA SER A 474 -14.03 -6.39 -15.55
C SER A 474 -13.83 -7.34 -16.74
N ALA A 475 -14.27 -8.60 -16.65
CA ALA A 475 -14.27 -9.52 -17.80
C ALA A 475 -15.17 -9.04 -18.98
N VAL A 476 -15.87 -7.91 -18.83
CA VAL A 476 -17.02 -7.48 -19.66
C VAL A 476 -16.83 -6.06 -20.24
N GLU A 477 -16.04 -5.19 -19.60
CA GLU A 477 -15.90 -3.76 -19.97
C GLU A 477 -14.43 -3.30 -20.11
N SER A 478 -14.15 -2.44 -21.10
CA SER A 478 -12.83 -1.85 -21.32
C SER A 478 -12.91 -0.38 -21.72
N ASN A 479 -12.02 0.44 -21.16
CA ASN A 479 -12.01 1.88 -21.42
C ASN A 479 -10.70 2.35 -22.06
N ILE A 480 -10.82 3.19 -23.09
CA ILE A 480 -9.71 4.05 -23.53
C ILE A 480 -9.67 5.23 -22.56
N THR A 481 -8.49 5.53 -22.04
CA THR A 481 -8.35 6.65 -21.09
C THR A 481 -8.84 7.95 -21.77
N PRO A 482 -9.80 8.71 -21.21
CA PRO A 482 -10.48 9.83 -21.91
C PRO A 482 -9.55 10.91 -22.46
N ARG A 483 -8.38 11.08 -21.85
CA ARG A 483 -7.35 11.99 -22.36
C ARG A 483 -6.68 11.51 -23.64
N TYR A 484 -6.64 10.19 -23.91
CA TYR A 484 -6.31 9.70 -25.25
C TYR A 484 -7.40 10.11 -26.24
N CYS A 485 -8.68 10.02 -25.88
CA CYS A 485 -9.78 10.44 -26.74
C CYS A 485 -9.76 11.95 -27.04
N GLU A 486 -9.49 12.79 -26.03
CA GLU A 486 -9.31 14.23 -26.23
C GLU A 486 -8.06 14.55 -27.07
N GLN A 487 -6.96 13.82 -26.90
CA GLN A 487 -5.77 13.99 -27.75
C GLN A 487 -6.01 13.53 -29.18
N ILE A 488 -6.74 12.42 -29.38
CA ILE A 488 -7.15 11.93 -30.69
C ILE A 488 -8.04 12.97 -31.38
N GLY A 489 -9.03 13.51 -30.67
CA GLY A 489 -9.91 14.56 -31.18
C GLY A 489 -9.15 15.84 -31.57
N LYS A 490 -8.07 16.19 -30.85
CA LYS A 490 -7.20 17.33 -31.18
C LYS A 490 -6.27 17.10 -32.38
N ILE A 491 -5.97 15.83 -32.71
CA ILE A 491 -5.07 15.46 -33.81
C ILE A 491 -5.86 15.13 -35.08
N GLY A 492 -7.14 14.77 -34.96
CA GLY A 492 -8.07 14.50 -36.06
C GLY A 492 -8.73 15.74 -36.69
N THR A 493 -8.47 16.94 -36.16
CA THR A 493 -8.82 18.25 -36.74
C THR A 493 -7.57 18.99 -37.15
#